data_AF-A0A1T3BSC9-F1
#
_entry.id   AF-A0A1T3BSC9-F1
#
_cell.length_a   1.000
_cell.length_b   1.000
_cell.length_c   1.000
_cell.angle_alpha   90.00
_cell.angle_beta   90.00
_cell.angle_gamma   90.00
#
_symmetry.space_group_name_H-M   'P 1'
#
loop_
_entity.id
_entity.type
_entity.pdbx_description
1 polymer ?
#
loop_
_entity_poly.entity_id
_entity_poly.type
_entity_poly.pdbx_seq_one_letter_code
_entity_poly.pdbx_strand_id
1 'polypeptide(L)'
;MLLAVVFFCTVGFIIQMFAKITLIMVIGLGPLFISLYLFNVTRRYADSWISTLVNFTVLQVLVMMLGTMMCKIMLYVFDGSYTSIYLLLPPVLVVSIVGVILFQSLPTIASALSSGGPYYHAGVSAGSEMISMASGALNVVRGGFSLGSSAARGATAGASQAAQAAQAAQAARMMGGGGRGAF
;
A
#
# COMPACT_ATOMS: atom_id res chain seq x y z
N MET A 1 16.56 6.41 4.99
CA MET A 1 15.81 7.63 5.40
C MET A 1 15.65 8.60 4.25
N LEU A 2 16.74 9.18 3.74
CA LEU A 2 16.68 10.16 2.64
C LEU A 2 16.00 9.60 1.38
N LEU A 3 16.29 8.35 0.99
CA LEU A 3 15.63 7.72 -0.15
C LEU A 3 14.09 7.61 0.01
N ALA A 4 13.60 7.30 1.22
CA ALA A 4 12.15 7.19 1.47
C ALA A 4 11.48 8.58 1.44
N VAL A 5 12.13 9.58 2.05
CA VAL A 5 11.68 10.97 2.03
C VAL A 5 11.65 11.52 0.61
N VAL A 6 12.71 11.29 -0.17
CA VAL A 6 12.81 11.71 -1.57
C VAL A 6 11.77 11.00 -2.43
N PHE A 7 11.55 9.70 -2.24
CA PHE A 7 10.51 8.95 -2.94
C PHE A 7 9.11 9.52 -2.64
N PHE A 8 8.78 9.72 -1.36
CA PHE A 8 7.52 10.32 -0.93
C PHE A 8 7.32 11.73 -1.52
N CYS A 9 8.34 12.58 -1.45
CA CYS A 9 8.30 13.95 -1.98
C CYS A 9 8.12 13.94 -3.51
N THR A 10 8.78 13.02 -4.20
CA THR A 10 8.65 12.84 -5.66
C THR A 10 7.25 12.40 -6.05
N VAL A 11 6.67 11.42 -5.35
CA VAL A 11 5.29 10.95 -5.60
C VAL A 11 4.29 12.08 -5.38
N GLY A 12 4.40 12.79 -4.25
CA GLY A 12 3.54 13.95 -3.96
C GLY A 12 3.67 15.06 -5.02
N PHE A 13 4.89 15.33 -5.47
CA PHE A 13 5.15 16.31 -6.53
C PHE A 13 4.55 15.91 -7.89
N ILE A 14 4.66 14.64 -8.28
CA ILE A 14 4.07 14.12 -9.52
C ILE A 14 2.56 14.28 -9.49
N ILE A 15 1.91 13.88 -8.39
CA ILE A 15 0.45 14.00 -8.22
C ILE A 15 0.04 15.48 -8.26
N GLN A 16 0.81 16.35 -7.61
CA GLN A 16 0.56 17.79 -7.58
C GLN A 16 0.67 18.44 -8.97
N MET A 17 1.67 18.03 -9.76
CA MET A 17 1.85 18.51 -11.13
C MET A 17 0.73 18.02 -12.05
N PHE A 18 0.37 16.74 -11.95
CA PHE A 18 -0.72 16.16 -12.71
C PHE A 18 -2.03 16.94 -12.49
N ALA A 19 -2.39 17.19 -11.22
CA ALA A 19 -3.59 17.95 -10.85
C ALA A 19 -3.66 19.33 -11.53
N LYS A 20 -2.55 20.09 -11.49
CA LYS A 20 -2.46 21.43 -12.10
C LYS A 20 -2.57 21.39 -13.61
N ILE A 21 -1.88 20.47 -14.26
CA ILE A 21 -1.86 20.35 -15.73
C ILE A 21 -3.27 20.02 -16.24
N THR A 22 -3.93 19.04 -15.63
CA THR A 22 -5.30 18.67 -16.00
C THR A 22 -6.27 19.82 -15.75
N LEU A 23 -6.14 20.56 -14.63
CA LEU A 23 -7.00 21.71 -14.34
C LEU A 23 -6.88 22.81 -15.41
N ILE A 24 -5.67 23.14 -15.84
CA ILE A 24 -5.43 24.12 -16.92
C ILE A 24 -6.03 23.63 -18.25
N MET A 25 -5.86 22.34 -18.57
CA MET A 25 -6.44 21.74 -19.77
C MET A 25 -7.98 21.82 -19.76
N VAL A 26 -8.62 21.46 -18.65
CA VAL A 26 -10.08 21.45 -18.51
C VAL A 26 -10.65 22.87 -18.53
N ILE A 27 -9.96 23.84 -17.92
CA ILE A 27 -10.34 25.27 -18.00
C ILE A 27 -10.19 25.80 -19.42
N GLY A 28 -9.16 25.39 -20.17
CA GLY A 28 -8.96 25.78 -21.57
C GLY A 28 -10.12 25.39 -22.48
N LEU A 29 -10.82 24.29 -22.16
CA LEU A 29 -12.04 23.86 -22.87
C LEU A 29 -13.31 24.62 -22.43
N GLY A 30 -13.21 25.50 -21.44
CA GLY A 30 -14.34 26.20 -20.86
C GLY A 30 -15.21 26.96 -21.86
N PRO A 31 -14.67 27.84 -22.73
CA PRO A 31 -15.47 28.62 -23.67
C PRO A 31 -16.40 27.77 -24.54
N LEU A 32 -15.96 26.56 -24.91
CA LEU A 32 -16.75 25.61 -25.68
C LEU A 32 -17.93 25.08 -24.85
N PHE A 33 -17.70 24.65 -23.61
CA PHE A 33 -18.75 24.16 -22.72
C PHE A 33 -19.72 25.25 -22.25
N ILE A 34 -19.25 26.48 -22.04
CA ILE A 34 -20.12 27.63 -21.78
C ILE A 34 -21.03 27.89 -22.99
N SER A 35 -20.50 27.80 -24.21
CA SER A 35 -21.31 27.96 -25.43
C SER A 35 -22.40 26.88 -25.55
N LEU A 36 -22.09 25.64 -25.15
CA LEU A 36 -23.05 24.52 -25.13
C LEU A 36 -24.14 24.66 -24.06
N TYR A 37 -23.96 25.51 -23.04
CA TYR A 37 -24.96 25.74 -22.00
C TYR A 37 -26.22 26.46 -22.54
N LEU A 38 -26.06 27.18 -23.65
CA LEU A 38 -27.12 27.92 -24.33
C LEU A 38 -28.14 27.00 -25.01
N PHE A 39 -27.74 25.78 -25.39
CA PHE A 39 -28.64 24.78 -25.98
C PHE A 39 -29.08 23.76 -24.92
N ASN A 40 -30.40 23.58 -24.79
CA ASN A 40 -30.99 22.71 -23.76
C ASN A 40 -30.57 21.24 -23.91
N VAL A 41 -30.31 20.79 -25.14
CA VAL A 41 -29.88 19.40 -25.45
C VAL A 41 -28.44 19.12 -24.99
N THR A 42 -27.55 20.11 -25.01
CA THR A 42 -26.12 19.93 -24.68
C THR A 42 -25.75 20.37 -23.27
N ARG A 43 -26.70 20.90 -22.50
CA ARG A 43 -26.48 21.39 -21.12
C ARG A 43 -25.88 20.33 -20.19
N ARG A 44 -26.26 19.06 -20.35
CA ARG A 44 -25.70 17.92 -19.58
C ARG A 44 -24.18 17.81 -19.68
N TYR A 45 -23.59 18.16 -20.83
CA TYR A 45 -22.14 18.14 -21.01
C TYR A 45 -21.46 19.28 -20.25
N ALA A 46 -22.06 20.47 -20.23
CA ALA A 46 -21.58 21.60 -19.44
C ALA A 46 -21.66 21.31 -17.93
N ASP A 47 -22.74 20.67 -17.46
CA ASP A 47 -22.88 20.26 -16.05
C ASP A 47 -21.81 19.22 -15.66
N SER A 48 -21.53 18.25 -16.54
CA SER A 48 -20.47 17.25 -16.32
C SER A 48 -19.07 17.88 -16.30
N TRP A 49 -18.84 18.89 -17.14
CA TRP A 49 -17.60 19.66 -17.16
C TRP A 49 -17.40 20.45 -15.86
N ILE A 50 -18.45 21.09 -15.34
CA ILE A 50 -18.40 21.80 -14.05
C ILE A 50 -18.09 20.82 -12.91
N SER A 51 -18.74 19.65 -12.87
CA SER A 51 -18.44 18.61 -11.88
C SER A 51 -16.97 18.17 -11.92
N THR A 52 -16.42 18.01 -13.12
CA THR A 52 -15.00 17.69 -13.35
C THR A 52 -14.07 18.82 -12.88
N LEU A 53 -14.41 20.07 -13.17
CA LEU A 53 -13.66 21.24 -12.69
C LEU A 53 -13.60 21.30 -11.16
N VAL A 54 -14.74 21.10 -10.50
CA VAL A 54 -14.81 21.10 -9.03
C VAL A 54 -13.95 19.96 -8.47
N ASN A 55 -14.01 18.77 -9.06
CA ASN A 55 -13.18 17.62 -8.68
C ASN A 55 -11.69 17.97 -8.65
N PHE A 56 -11.15 18.44 -9.77
CA PHE A 56 -9.73 18.75 -9.87
C PHE A 56 -9.34 19.93 -8.99
N THR A 57 -10.24 20.91 -8.80
CA THR A 57 -9.99 22.03 -7.88
C THR A 57 -9.90 21.56 -6.43
N VAL A 58 -10.82 20.68 -6.00
CA VAL A 58 -10.80 20.11 -4.65
C VAL A 58 -9.56 19.24 -4.44
N LEU A 59 -9.22 18.41 -5.43
CA LEU A 59 -7.99 17.61 -5.44
C LEU A 59 -6.76 18.51 -5.27
N GLN A 60 -6.68 19.58 -6.05
CA GLN A 60 -5.58 20.55 -6.00
C GLN A 60 -5.39 21.16 -4.60
N VAL A 61 -6.48 21.52 -3.92
CA VAL A 61 -6.44 22.07 -2.55
C VAL A 61 -6.03 20.99 -1.53
N LEU A 62 -6.61 19.79 -1.63
CA LEU A 62 -6.30 18.65 -0.76
C LEU A 62 -4.81 18.27 -0.82
N VAL A 63 -4.22 18.20 -2.02
CA VAL A 63 -2.80 17.86 -2.20
C VAL A 63 -1.90 18.92 -1.56
N MET A 64 -2.22 20.20 -1.70
CA MET A 64 -1.45 21.29 -1.07
C MET A 64 -1.56 21.25 0.47
N MET A 65 -2.77 21.05 1.00
CA MET A 65 -3.00 20.96 2.46
C MET A 65 -2.30 19.75 3.06
N LEU A 66 -2.41 18.58 2.42
CA LEU A 66 -1.79 17.37 2.90
C LEU A 66 -0.26 17.45 2.77
N GLY A 67 0.27 17.96 1.65
CA GLY A 67 1.71 18.15 1.45
C GLY A 67 2.34 19.04 2.52
N THR A 68 1.70 20.17 2.87
CA THR A 68 2.17 21.05 3.95
C THR A 68 2.06 20.39 5.32
N MET A 69 0.99 19.63 5.58
CA MET A 69 0.79 18.92 6.84
C MET A 69 1.83 17.80 7.03
N MET A 70 2.14 17.03 5.97
CA MET A 70 3.18 16.00 5.99
C MET A 70 4.58 16.59 6.17
N CYS A 71 4.86 17.74 5.56
CA CYS A 71 6.11 18.46 5.79
C CYS A 71 6.26 18.87 7.26
N LYS A 72 5.19 19.39 7.88
CA LYS A 72 5.18 19.71 9.32
C LYS A 72 5.39 18.49 10.21
N ILE A 73 4.74 17.36 9.90
CA ILE A 73 4.96 16.10 10.65
C ILE A 73 6.41 15.64 10.51
N MET A 74 6.98 15.68 9.32
CA MET A 74 8.39 15.34 9.10
C MET A 74 9.31 16.22 9.96
N LEU A 75 9.11 17.53 9.96
CA LEU A 75 9.89 18.46 10.79
C LEU A 75 9.74 18.16 12.28
N TYR A 76 8.52 17.86 12.75
CA TYR A 76 8.29 17.46 14.14
C TYR A 76 8.99 16.15 14.50
N VAL A 77 8.99 15.17 13.59
CA VAL A 77 9.73 13.91 13.77
C VAL A 77 11.24 14.12 13.73
N PHE A 78 11.75 15.17 13.09
CA PHE A 78 13.18 15.50 13.12
C PHE A 78 13.61 16.30 14.36
N ASP A 79 12.70 17.05 14.98
CA ASP A 79 12.99 17.88 16.17
C ASP A 79 13.10 17.08 17.47
N GLY A 80 12.74 15.79 17.46
CA GLY A 80 12.99 14.90 18.58
C GLY A 80 14.49 14.77 18.86
N SER A 81 14.91 14.82 20.13
CA SER A 81 16.30 14.53 20.52
C SER A 81 16.58 13.03 20.39
N TYR A 82 17.01 12.59 19.20
CA TYR A 82 17.45 11.21 18.97
C TYR A 82 18.95 11.11 19.17
N THR A 83 19.37 10.35 20.18
CA THR A 83 20.79 10.06 20.47
C THR A 83 21.47 9.21 19.38
N SER A 84 20.70 8.47 18.58
CA SER A 84 21.23 7.56 17.55
C SER A 84 20.35 7.54 16.29
N ILE A 85 20.99 7.54 15.12
CA ILE A 85 20.32 7.52 13.80
C ILE A 85 19.43 6.28 13.58
N TYR A 86 19.73 5.18 14.27
CA TYR A 86 18.93 3.95 14.26
C TYR A 86 17.55 4.11 14.92
N LEU A 87 17.39 5.03 15.88
CA LEU A 87 16.11 5.29 16.57
C LEU A 87 15.20 6.23 15.77
N LEU A 88 15.78 7.07 14.92
CA LEU A 88 15.06 7.95 14.00
C LEU A 88 14.55 7.17 12.76
N LEU A 89 15.11 6.00 12.46
CA LEU A 89 14.81 5.23 11.23
C LEU A 89 13.37 4.71 11.17
N PRO A 90 12.83 4.07 12.22
CA PRO A 90 11.45 3.55 12.20
C PRO A 90 10.37 4.63 12.00
N PRO A 91 10.35 5.77 12.75
CA PRO A 91 9.27 6.74 12.60
C PRO A 91 9.25 7.43 11.23
N VAL A 92 10.42 7.71 10.63
CA VAL A 92 10.50 8.30 9.27
C VAL A 92 9.94 7.33 8.22
N LEU A 93 10.19 6.04 8.36
CA LEU A 93 9.70 5.02 7.43
C LEU A 93 8.18 4.88 7.52
N VAL A 94 7.62 4.87 8.73
CA VAL A 94 6.17 4.82 8.96
C VAL A 94 5.49 6.07 8.40
N VAL A 95 6.00 7.26 8.69
CA VAL A 95 5.46 8.53 8.15
C VAL A 95 5.50 8.53 6.62
N SER A 96 6.57 8.04 6.02
CA SER A 96 6.68 7.94 4.55
C SER A 96 5.64 6.99 3.96
N ILE A 97 5.41 5.81 4.56
CA ILE A 97 4.42 4.85 4.06
C ILE A 97 3.00 5.42 4.20
N VAL A 98 2.67 5.95 5.37
CA VAL A 98 1.37 6.57 5.64
C VAL A 98 1.13 7.73 4.67
N GLY A 99 2.14 8.56 4.45
CA GLY A 99 2.06 9.66 3.51
C GLY A 99 1.75 9.22 2.08
N VAL A 100 2.39 8.15 1.57
CA VAL A 100 2.10 7.63 0.21
C VAL A 100 0.65 7.15 0.09
N ILE A 101 0.17 6.41 1.10
CA ILE A 101 -1.22 5.90 1.14
C ILE A 101 -2.21 7.08 1.18
N LEU A 102 -1.91 8.11 1.96
CA LEU A 102 -2.75 9.30 2.05
C LEU A 102 -2.82 10.05 0.72
N PHE A 103 -1.68 10.22 0.02
CA PHE A 103 -1.66 10.84 -1.31
C PHE A 103 -2.47 10.07 -2.34
N GLN A 104 -2.42 8.72 -2.32
CA GLN A 104 -3.24 7.88 -3.19
C GLN A 104 -4.73 7.96 -2.89
N SER A 105 -5.11 8.33 -1.67
CA SER A 105 -6.51 8.47 -1.26
C SER A 105 -7.12 9.82 -1.66
N LEU A 106 -6.31 10.83 -1.98
CA LEU A 106 -6.78 12.18 -2.31
C LEU A 106 -7.69 12.26 -3.54
N PRO A 107 -7.45 11.56 -4.66
CA PRO A 107 -8.33 11.59 -5.81
C PRO A 107 -9.73 11.05 -5.49
N THR A 108 -9.79 10.01 -4.65
CA THR A 108 -11.03 9.41 -4.16
C THR A 108 -11.80 10.38 -3.27
N ILE A 109 -11.11 11.04 -2.34
CA ILE A 109 -11.70 12.06 -1.46
C ILE A 109 -12.22 13.23 -2.29
N ALA A 110 -11.43 13.74 -3.24
CA ALA A 110 -11.85 14.83 -4.12
C ALA A 110 -13.12 14.50 -4.92
N SER A 111 -13.24 13.25 -5.37
CA SER A 111 -14.41 12.75 -6.10
C SER A 111 -15.65 12.59 -5.25
N ALA A 112 -15.50 12.18 -3.99
CA ALA A 112 -16.60 12.17 -3.04
C ALA A 112 -17.10 13.59 -2.75
N LEU A 113 -16.19 14.56 -2.58
CA LEU A 113 -16.58 15.95 -2.30
C LEU A 113 -17.19 16.66 -3.53
N SER A 114 -16.69 16.41 -4.73
CA SER A 114 -17.14 17.11 -5.95
C SER A 114 -18.45 16.60 -6.54
N SER A 115 -18.88 15.39 -6.17
CA SER A 115 -20.10 14.76 -6.68
C SER A 115 -21.38 15.17 -5.95
N GLY A 116 -21.27 15.97 -4.87
CA GLY A 116 -22.41 16.61 -4.22
C GLY A 116 -23.40 15.68 -3.49
N GLY A 117 -23.06 14.40 -3.31
CA GLY A 117 -23.92 13.40 -2.67
C GLY A 117 -23.23 12.65 -1.51
N PRO A 118 -24.01 12.06 -0.59
CA PRO A 118 -23.46 11.39 0.58
C PRO A 118 -22.54 10.21 0.19
N TYR A 119 -21.39 10.19 0.86
CA TYR A 119 -20.25 9.29 0.76
C TYR A 119 -20.57 7.80 0.60
N TYR A 120 -20.84 7.28 -0.61
CA TYR A 120 -21.02 5.82 -0.73
C TYR A 120 -20.32 5.11 -1.90
N HIS A 121 -20.01 5.77 -3.03
CA HIS A 121 -19.59 5.00 -4.23
C HIS A 121 -18.12 5.18 -4.66
N ALA A 122 -17.42 6.23 -4.24
CA ALA A 122 -16.02 6.45 -4.67
C ALA A 122 -14.97 5.81 -3.74
N GLY A 123 -15.26 5.70 -2.44
CA GLY A 123 -14.32 5.17 -1.43
C GLY A 123 -14.15 3.65 -1.45
N VAL A 124 -15.17 2.92 -1.90
CA VAL A 124 -15.21 1.46 -1.78
C VAL A 124 -14.35 0.77 -2.86
N SER A 125 -14.27 1.32 -4.08
CA SER A 125 -13.44 0.72 -5.14
C SER A 125 -11.95 0.83 -4.83
N ALA A 126 -11.45 2.03 -4.51
CA ALA A 126 -10.05 2.25 -4.16
C ALA A 126 -9.64 1.55 -2.84
N GLY A 127 -10.54 1.54 -1.84
CA GLY A 127 -10.32 0.82 -0.58
C GLY A 127 -10.27 -0.69 -0.76
N SER A 128 -11.12 -1.25 -1.63
CA SER A 128 -11.15 -2.69 -1.91
C SER A 128 -9.92 -3.18 -2.68
N GLU A 129 -9.38 -2.36 -3.59
CA GLU A 129 -8.14 -2.67 -4.34
C GLU A 129 -6.89 -2.55 -3.46
N MET A 130 -6.85 -1.58 -2.54
CA MET A 130 -5.76 -1.47 -1.56
C MET A 130 -5.81 -2.62 -0.53
N ILE A 131 -7.00 -3.01 -0.07
CA ILE A 131 -7.19 -4.15 0.83
C ILE A 131 -6.84 -5.48 0.13
N SER A 132 -7.14 -5.62 -1.17
CA SER A 132 -6.79 -6.82 -1.93
C SER A 132 -5.27 -6.91 -2.20
N MET A 133 -4.60 -5.80 -2.47
CA MET A 133 -3.13 -5.78 -2.57
C MET A 133 -2.44 -5.99 -1.21
N ALA A 134 -2.94 -5.38 -0.13
CA ALA A 134 -2.39 -5.57 1.21
C ALA A 134 -2.60 -7.01 1.72
N SER A 135 -3.76 -7.61 1.44
CA SER A 135 -4.03 -9.02 1.75
C SER A 135 -3.21 -9.96 0.86
N GLY A 136 -2.98 -9.62 -0.42
CA GLY A 136 -2.06 -10.34 -1.31
C GLY A 136 -0.62 -10.35 -0.80
N ALA A 137 -0.09 -9.20 -0.40
CA ALA A 137 1.25 -9.09 0.21
C ALA A 137 1.33 -9.83 1.55
N LEU A 138 0.30 -9.73 2.40
CA LEU A 138 0.23 -10.46 3.67
C LEU A 138 0.17 -11.98 3.45
N ASN A 139 -0.51 -12.44 2.40
CA ASN A 139 -0.56 -13.86 2.03
C ASN A 139 0.75 -14.37 1.45
N VAL A 140 1.51 -13.55 0.72
CA VAL A 140 2.87 -13.89 0.28
C VAL A 140 3.83 -13.97 1.47
N VAL A 141 3.74 -13.04 2.42
CA VAL A 141 4.54 -13.07 3.66
C VAL A 141 4.14 -14.27 4.53
N ARG A 142 2.84 -14.49 4.77
CA ARG A 142 2.34 -15.66 5.50
C ARG A 142 2.67 -16.96 4.78
N GLY A 143 2.64 -17.00 3.45
CA GLY A 143 3.03 -18.13 2.61
C GLY A 143 4.52 -18.42 2.68
N GLY A 144 5.37 -17.39 2.69
CA GLY A 144 6.81 -17.54 2.88
C GLY A 144 7.17 -18.00 4.30
N PHE A 145 6.52 -17.46 5.32
CA PHE A 145 6.68 -17.89 6.71
C PHE A 145 6.06 -19.27 7.00
N SER A 146 4.96 -19.64 6.33
CA SER A 146 4.36 -20.98 6.45
C SER A 146 5.19 -22.03 5.70
N LEU A 147 5.80 -21.68 4.57
CA LEU A 147 6.74 -22.56 3.87
C LEU A 147 8.03 -22.74 4.67
N GLY A 148 8.56 -21.68 5.28
CA GLY A 148 9.72 -21.75 6.18
C GLY A 148 9.45 -22.53 7.46
N SER A 149 8.27 -22.34 8.09
CA SER A 149 7.87 -23.08 9.30
C SER A 149 7.38 -24.50 9.01
N SER A 150 6.90 -24.81 7.80
CA SER A 150 6.54 -26.17 7.37
C SER A 150 7.76 -26.95 6.87
N ALA A 151 8.74 -26.27 6.28
CA ALA A 151 10.06 -26.85 6.00
C ALA A 151 10.83 -27.12 7.30
N ALA A 152 10.78 -26.20 8.27
CA ALA A 152 11.36 -26.43 9.60
C ALA A 152 10.63 -27.57 10.35
N ARG A 153 9.29 -27.59 10.33
CA ARG A 153 8.50 -28.69 10.94
C ARG A 153 8.65 -30.02 10.19
N GLY A 154 8.80 -29.99 8.87
CA GLY A 154 9.06 -31.17 8.03
C GLY A 154 10.47 -31.71 8.22
N ALA A 155 11.46 -30.85 8.45
CA ALA A 155 12.81 -31.25 8.82
C ALA A 155 12.86 -31.85 10.23
N THR A 156 12.12 -31.30 11.20
CA THR A 156 12.04 -31.89 12.55
C THR A 156 11.20 -33.18 12.58
N ALA A 157 10.12 -33.24 11.80
CA ALA A 157 9.30 -34.45 11.66
C ALA A 157 10.06 -35.55 10.93
N GLY A 158 10.76 -35.22 9.84
CA GLY A 158 11.66 -36.13 9.13
C GLY A 158 12.83 -36.62 9.98
N ALA A 159 13.41 -35.75 10.82
CA ALA A 159 14.43 -36.13 11.79
C ALA A 159 13.89 -37.06 12.89
N SER A 160 12.68 -36.82 13.40
CA SER A 160 12.04 -37.72 14.38
C SER A 160 11.65 -39.08 13.79
N GLN A 161 11.23 -39.10 12.52
CA GLN A 161 10.86 -40.32 11.81
C GLN A 161 12.10 -41.14 11.40
N ALA A 162 13.20 -40.47 11.04
CA ALA A 162 14.50 -41.11 10.83
C ALA A 162 15.10 -41.65 12.14
N ALA A 163 14.91 -40.94 13.27
CA ALA A 163 15.34 -41.41 14.58
C ALA A 163 14.55 -42.65 15.04
N GLN A 164 13.23 -42.71 14.80
CA GLN A 164 12.40 -43.90 15.06
C GLN A 164 12.76 -45.07 14.14
N ALA A 165 13.08 -44.82 12.88
CA ALA A 165 13.55 -45.86 11.95
C ALA A 165 14.94 -46.41 12.34
N ALA A 166 15.83 -45.56 12.85
CA ALA A 166 17.14 -45.98 13.36
C ALA A 166 17.02 -46.83 14.64
N GLN A 167 16.10 -46.50 15.54
CA GLN A 167 15.81 -47.30 16.73
C GLN A 167 15.19 -48.67 16.39
N ALA A 168 14.33 -48.73 15.36
CA ALA A 168 13.80 -49.99 14.85
C ALA A 168 14.88 -50.88 14.20
N ALA A 169 15.85 -50.29 13.49
CA ALA A 169 16.98 -51.00 12.92
C ALA A 169 17.97 -51.52 13.98
N GLN A 170 18.15 -50.80 15.09
CA GLN A 170 18.96 -51.24 16.22
C GLN A 170 18.30 -52.39 17.00
N ALA A 171 16.96 -52.37 17.13
CA ALA A 171 16.21 -53.49 17.71
C ALA A 171 16.29 -54.77 16.87
N ALA A 172 16.29 -54.66 15.53
CA ALA A 172 16.47 -55.79 14.62
C ALA A 172 17.88 -56.40 14.69
N ARG A 173 18.92 -55.59 14.93
CA ARG A 173 20.30 -56.08 15.13
C ARG A 173 20.50 -56.85 16.43
N MET A 174 19.67 -56.62 17.45
CA MET A 174 19.74 -57.38 18.71
C MET A 174 19.05 -58.75 18.65
N MET A 175 18.26 -59.04 17.60
CA MET A 175 17.62 -60.35 17.40
C MET A 175 18.33 -61.25 16.37
N GLY A 176 19.29 -60.73 15.59
CA GLY A 176 19.97 -61.49 14.53
C GLY A 176 21.35 -62.07 14.89
N GLY A 177 21.83 -61.89 16.12
CA GLY A 177 23.21 -62.19 16.54
C GLY A 177 23.42 -63.46 17.36
N GLY A 178 22.52 -64.44 17.31
CA GLY A 178 22.68 -65.75 17.97
C GLY A 178 23.55 -66.69 17.14
N GLY A 179 24.86 -66.68 17.42
CA GLY A 179 25.91 -67.35 16.65
C GLY A 179 25.81 -68.88 16.55
N ARG A 180 26.14 -69.37 15.34
CA ARG A 180 26.72 -70.68 15.04
C ARG A 180 28.21 -70.66 15.41
N GLY A 181 28.73 -71.75 15.99
CA GLY A 181 30.16 -72.04 16.21
C GLY A 181 30.35 -72.75 17.55
N ALA A 182 30.53 -74.08 17.62
CA ALA A 182 31.78 -74.82 17.35
C ALA A 182 32.94 -74.29 18.21
N PHE A 183 33.20 -74.91 19.36
CA PHE A 183 34.35 -75.76 19.70
C PHE A 183 34.09 -76.42 21.05
#